data_AF-A0A8J6KMA7-F1
#
_entry.id   AF-A0A8J6KMA7-F1
#
_cell.length_a   1.000
_cell.length_b   1.000
_cell.length_c   1.000
_cell.angle_alpha   90.00
_cell.angle_beta   90.00
_cell.angle_gamma   90.00
#
_symmetry.space_group_name_H-M   'P 1'
#
loop_
_entity.id
_entity.type
_entity.pdbx_description
1 polymer ?
#
loop_
_entity_poly.entity_id
_entity_poly.type
_entity_poly.pdbx_seq_one_letter_code
_entity_poly.pdbx_strand_id
1 'polypeptide(L)'
;MLGSVQQRAQFAHHRVTCALLLSERELEKQRESTASDVLQKKQEAEAAVRLMQESVRRIIEAEESRMGLIIVNAWYGKFVNDKSRKNERVKVIDVTVPLQCLVKDSKLILTEASKAGLPGFYDPCVGEEKSLRVLYQFRGVLHQVMVPDSEALRIPKQCE
;
A
#
# COMPACT_ATOMS: atom_id res chain seq x y z
N MET A 1 -55.07 9.88 26.16
CA MET A 1 -54.52 8.88 25.21
C MET A 1 -53.43 9.45 24.28
N LEU A 2 -53.33 10.77 24.05
CA LEU A 2 -52.33 11.36 23.13
C LEU A 2 -50.90 11.48 23.69
N GLY A 3 -50.72 11.48 25.02
CA GLY A 3 -49.41 11.64 25.66
C GLY A 3 -48.46 10.44 25.50
N SER A 4 -48.98 9.23 25.32
CA SER A 4 -48.17 8.00 25.24
C SER A 4 -47.50 7.83 23.88
N VAL A 5 -48.10 8.33 22.80
CA VAL A 5 -47.53 8.27 21.44
C VAL A 5 -46.38 9.27 21.31
N GLN A 6 -46.56 10.49 21.82
CA GLN A 6 -45.54 11.54 21.81
C GLN A 6 -44.29 11.14 22.62
N GLN A 7 -44.48 10.54 23.80
CA GLN A 7 -43.39 10.02 24.61
C GLN A 7 -42.63 8.90 23.89
N ARG A 8 -43.34 7.93 23.29
CA ARG A 8 -42.70 6.84 22.55
C ARG A 8 -41.86 7.34 21.37
N ALA A 9 -42.34 8.35 20.64
CA ALA A 9 -41.60 8.98 19.55
C ALA A 9 -40.32 9.69 20.03
N GLN A 10 -40.37 10.41 21.16
CA GLN A 10 -39.20 11.06 21.76
C GLN A 10 -38.14 10.04 22.21
N PHE A 11 -38.55 8.94 22.84
CA PHE A 11 -37.61 7.87 23.24
C PHE A 11 -36.98 7.18 22.03
N ALA A 12 -37.75 6.94 20.97
CA ALA A 12 -37.22 6.36 19.73
C ALA A 12 -36.19 7.29 19.07
N HIS A 13 -36.50 8.58 18.94
CA HIS A 13 -35.57 9.58 18.39
C HIS A 13 -34.30 9.69 19.22
N HIS A 14 -34.40 9.79 20.55
CA HIS A 14 -33.25 9.86 21.44
C HIS A 14 -32.35 8.63 21.33
N ARG A 15 -32.92 7.41 21.24
CA ARG A 15 -32.14 6.18 21.04
C ARG A 15 -31.39 6.17 19.71
N VAL A 16 -32.01 6.64 18.63
CA VAL A 16 -31.38 6.75 17.31
C VAL A 16 -30.23 7.76 17.34
N THR A 17 -30.44 8.95 17.94
CA THR A 17 -29.39 9.97 18.08
C THR A 17 -28.21 9.48 18.92
N CYS A 18 -28.48 8.81 20.06
CA CYS A 18 -27.42 8.22 20.88
C CYS A 18 -26.65 7.12 20.14
N ALA A 19 -27.31 6.27 19.36
CA ALA A 19 -26.66 5.23 18.57
C ALA A 19 -25.74 5.82 17.48
N LEU A 20 -26.19 6.87 16.79
CA LEU A 20 -25.38 7.59 15.79
C LEU A 20 -24.14 8.23 16.43
N LEU A 21 -24.29 8.94 17.55
CA LEU A 21 -23.16 9.58 18.25
C LEU A 21 -22.14 8.57 18.78
N LEU A 22 -22.59 7.41 19.28
CA LEU A 22 -21.69 6.33 19.71
C LEU A 22 -20.94 5.72 18.52
N SER A 23 -21.63 5.52 17.39
CA SER A 23 -21.01 5.04 16.15
C SER A 23 -19.97 6.03 15.60
N GLU A 24 -20.27 7.33 15.63
CA GLU A 24 -19.34 8.38 15.18
C GLU A 24 -18.08 8.41 16.05
N ARG A 25 -18.23 8.34 17.39
CA ARG A 25 -17.10 8.29 18.32
C ARG A 25 -16.23 7.05 18.15
N GLU A 26 -16.84 5.89 17.87
CA GLU A 26 -16.08 4.66 17.61
C GLU A 26 -15.29 4.78 16.30
N LEU A 27 -15.91 5.28 15.23
CA LEU A 27 -15.23 5.55 13.96
C LEU A 27 -14.06 6.52 14.11
N GLU A 28 -14.20 7.54 14.95
CA GLU A 28 -13.16 8.53 15.21
C GLU A 28 -11.97 7.92 15.97
N LYS A 29 -12.22 7.13 17.02
CA LYS A 29 -11.17 6.37 17.71
C LYS A 29 -10.45 5.38 16.80
N GLN A 30 -11.21 4.65 15.97
CA GLN A 30 -10.65 3.73 14.99
C GLN A 30 -9.77 4.45 13.98
N ARG A 31 -10.18 5.65 13.52
CA ARG A 31 -9.39 6.50 12.63
C ARG A 31 -8.10 7.00 13.28
N GLU A 32 -8.18 7.47 14.52
CA GLU A 32 -7.00 7.94 15.28
C GLU A 32 -6.00 6.81 15.51
N SER A 33 -6.48 5.64 15.97
CA SER A 33 -5.66 4.44 16.16
C SER A 33 -4.98 4.03 14.85
N THR A 34 -5.76 3.89 13.77
CA THR A 34 -5.23 3.50 12.46
C THR A 34 -4.20 4.52 11.95
N ALA A 35 -4.44 5.81 12.13
CA ALA A 35 -3.52 6.86 11.71
C ALA A 35 -2.18 6.79 12.47
N SER A 36 -2.23 6.52 13.78
CA SER A 36 -1.03 6.30 14.60
C SER A 36 -0.24 5.08 14.13
N ASP A 37 -0.92 3.95 13.90
CA ASP A 37 -0.29 2.71 13.44
C ASP A 37 0.38 2.88 12.07
N VAL A 38 -0.30 3.56 11.13
CA VAL A 38 0.25 3.88 9.81
C VAL A 38 1.48 4.78 9.92
N LEU A 39 1.47 5.76 10.81
CA LEU A 39 2.62 6.64 11.03
C LEU A 39 3.82 5.86 11.57
N GLN A 40 3.60 4.98 12.53
CA GLN A 40 4.66 4.13 13.06
C GLN A 40 5.23 3.21 11.96
N LYS A 41 4.36 2.53 11.20
CA LYS A 41 4.77 1.65 10.09
C LYS A 41 5.54 2.40 9.01
N LYS A 42 5.14 3.64 8.72
CA LYS A 42 5.88 4.52 7.81
C LYS A 42 7.30 4.81 8.31
N GLN A 43 7.46 5.14 9.59
CA GLN A 43 8.78 5.38 10.18
C GLN A 43 9.66 4.13 10.14
N GLU A 44 9.10 2.96 10.48
CA GLU A 44 9.77 1.66 10.38
C GLU A 44 10.23 1.38 8.94
N ALA A 45 9.36 1.62 7.96
CA ALA A 45 9.67 1.45 6.54
C ALA A 45 10.79 2.39 6.07
N GLU A 46 10.71 3.68 6.39
CA GLU A 46 11.73 4.67 6.03
C GLU A 46 13.09 4.34 6.66
N ALA A 47 13.11 3.89 7.91
CA ALA A 47 14.33 3.43 8.56
C ALA A 47 14.93 2.20 7.85
N ALA A 48 14.11 1.22 7.50
CA ALA A 48 14.54 0.04 6.74
C ALA A 48 15.13 0.44 5.37
N VAL A 49 14.49 1.34 4.63
CA VAL A 49 14.97 1.83 3.33
C VAL A 49 16.33 2.53 3.45
N ARG A 50 16.59 3.26 4.53
CA ARG A 50 17.90 3.89 4.78
C ARG A 50 18.99 2.85 5.01
N LEU A 51 18.67 1.76 5.72
CA LEU A 51 19.62 0.67 5.98
C LEU A 51 19.91 -0.18 4.72
N MET A 52 19.00 -0.21 3.75
CA MET A 52 19.14 -1.01 2.52
C MET A 52 20.03 -0.37 1.45
N GLN A 53 20.38 0.93 1.56
CA GLN A 53 21.06 1.68 0.49
C GLN A 53 22.34 1.00 -0.02
N GLU A 54 23.20 0.57 0.90
CA GLU A 54 24.47 -0.09 0.55
C GLU A 54 24.26 -1.45 -0.12
N SER A 55 23.30 -2.24 0.37
CA SER A 55 22.92 -3.52 -0.23
C SER A 55 22.37 -3.34 -1.64
N VAL A 56 21.49 -2.36 -1.82
CA VAL A 56 20.87 -2.04 -3.11
C VAL A 56 21.93 -1.61 -4.13
N ARG A 57 22.87 -0.76 -3.74
CA ARG A 57 23.98 -0.35 -4.61
C ARG A 57 24.75 -1.56 -5.15
N ARG A 58 25.13 -2.49 -4.27
CA ARG A 58 25.86 -3.71 -4.67
C ARG A 58 25.03 -4.62 -5.58
N ILE A 59 23.73 -4.73 -5.31
CA ILE A 59 22.82 -5.49 -6.17
C ILE A 59 22.75 -4.84 -7.55
N ILE A 60 22.59 -3.53 -7.65
CA ILE A 60 22.55 -2.80 -8.93
C ILE A 60 23.84 -3.03 -9.71
N GLU A 61 25.01 -2.80 -9.10
CA GLU A 61 26.31 -3.01 -9.77
C GLU A 61 26.46 -4.46 -10.28
N ALA A 62 26.02 -5.45 -9.48
CA ALA A 62 26.05 -6.85 -9.88
C ALA A 62 25.06 -7.17 -11.00
N GLU A 63 23.85 -6.62 -10.99
CA GLU A 63 22.84 -6.82 -12.04
C GLU A 63 23.20 -6.09 -13.33
N GLU A 64 23.77 -4.88 -13.27
CA GLU A 64 24.23 -4.11 -14.44
C GLU A 64 25.30 -4.88 -15.23
N SER A 65 26.29 -5.46 -14.53
CA SER A 65 27.39 -6.19 -15.17
C SER A 65 26.95 -7.42 -15.98
N ARG A 66 25.78 -7.98 -15.67
CA ARG A 66 25.19 -9.16 -16.33
C ARG A 66 23.95 -8.86 -17.16
N MET A 67 23.62 -7.58 -17.34
CA MET A 67 22.35 -7.14 -17.96
C MET A 67 21.13 -7.84 -17.34
N GLY A 68 21.15 -7.94 -16.01
CA GLY A 68 20.18 -8.63 -15.20
C GLY A 68 18.93 -7.79 -14.93
N LEU A 69 18.29 -8.01 -13.78
CA LEU A 69 17.04 -7.35 -13.42
C LEU A 69 17.31 -6.09 -12.58
N ILE A 70 16.93 -4.92 -13.11
CA ILE A 70 17.03 -3.64 -12.41
C ILE A 70 15.63 -3.03 -12.29
N ILE A 71 15.22 -2.70 -11.07
CA ILE A 71 13.98 -1.98 -10.79
C ILE A 71 14.24 -0.50 -11.04
N VAL A 72 13.58 0.08 -12.04
CA VAL A 72 13.74 1.48 -12.43
C VAL A 72 12.87 2.37 -11.55
N ASN A 73 11.58 2.00 -11.40
CA ASN A 73 10.65 2.64 -10.48
C ASN A 73 9.63 1.62 -9.99
N ALA A 74 9.27 1.68 -8.71
CA ALA A 74 8.18 0.90 -8.16
C ALA A 74 7.32 1.72 -7.20
N TRP A 75 6.00 1.56 -7.34
CA TRP A 75 5.00 2.29 -6.57
C TRP A 75 4.00 1.33 -5.96
N TYR A 76 3.69 1.50 -4.68
CA TYR A 76 2.69 0.69 -3.97
C TYR A 76 1.61 1.57 -3.36
N GLY A 77 0.35 1.19 -3.52
CA GLY A 77 -0.80 1.88 -2.93
C GLY A 77 -2.01 1.91 -3.86
N LYS A 78 -2.88 2.90 -3.65
CA LYS A 78 -4.12 3.07 -4.42
C LYS A 78 -3.83 3.84 -5.70
N PHE A 79 -3.99 3.19 -6.85
CA PHE A 79 -3.93 3.83 -8.15
C PHE A 79 -5.33 4.26 -8.57
N VAL A 80 -5.55 5.57 -8.70
CA VAL A 80 -6.84 6.12 -9.13
C VAL A 80 -6.98 5.86 -10.63
N ASN A 81 -8.05 5.15 -11.01
CA ASN A 81 -8.35 4.85 -12.40
C ASN A 81 -9.55 5.67 -12.88
N ASP A 82 -9.59 6.99 -12.66
CA ASP A 82 -10.55 7.83 -13.41
C ASP A 82 -10.28 9.34 -13.39
N LYS A 83 -10.61 9.98 -14.51
CA LYS A 83 -10.43 11.40 -14.87
C LYS A 83 -11.32 12.39 -14.09
N SER A 84 -11.96 11.97 -13.00
CA SER A 84 -13.09 12.70 -12.42
C SER A 84 -12.87 13.28 -11.01
N ARG A 85 -11.76 13.00 -10.31
CA ARG A 85 -11.52 13.56 -8.95
C ARG A 85 -10.11 14.13 -8.73
N LYS A 86 -9.95 15.42 -9.00
CA LYS A 86 -8.71 16.22 -8.82
C LYS A 86 -8.19 16.35 -7.38
N ASN A 87 -8.85 15.79 -6.36
CA ASN A 87 -8.51 16.03 -4.94
C ASN A 87 -8.24 14.78 -4.10
N GLU A 88 -8.16 13.59 -4.69
CA GLU A 88 -7.81 12.40 -3.90
C GLU A 88 -6.29 12.42 -3.67
N ARG A 89 -5.87 12.57 -2.40
CA ARG A 89 -4.46 12.49 -2.01
C ARG A 89 -3.89 11.20 -2.61
N VAL A 90 -2.84 11.31 -3.42
CA VAL A 90 -2.17 10.14 -3.99
C VAL A 90 -1.60 9.34 -2.83
N LYS A 91 -2.28 8.26 -2.44
CA LYS A 91 -1.87 7.35 -1.36
C LYS A 91 -0.98 6.26 -1.94
N VAL A 92 0.15 6.66 -2.50
CA VAL A 92 1.18 5.75 -3.02
C VAL A 92 2.51 6.03 -2.37
N ILE A 93 3.33 4.99 -2.27
CA ILE A 93 4.67 5.03 -1.70
C ILE A 93 5.67 4.54 -2.74
N ASP A 94 6.85 5.16 -2.73
CA ASP A 94 7.98 4.67 -3.51
C ASP A 94 8.59 3.45 -2.81
N VAL A 95 8.59 2.33 -3.52
CA VAL A 95 9.14 1.06 -3.04
C VAL A 95 10.26 0.55 -3.94
N THR A 96 10.88 1.42 -4.73
CA THR A 96 11.96 1.08 -5.67
C THR A 96 13.15 0.45 -4.94
N VAL A 97 13.65 1.10 -3.89
CA VAL A 97 14.78 0.60 -3.08
C VAL A 97 14.47 -0.74 -2.41
N PRO A 98 13.39 -0.88 -1.60
CA PRO A 98 13.13 -2.15 -0.94
C PRO A 98 12.86 -3.27 -1.95
N LEU A 99 12.22 -2.98 -3.09
CA LEU A 99 11.99 -3.99 -4.12
C LEU A 99 13.27 -4.42 -4.84
N GLN A 100 14.19 -3.49 -5.12
CA GLN A 100 15.51 -3.81 -5.68
C GLN A 100 16.32 -4.70 -4.74
N CYS A 101 16.19 -4.50 -3.42
CA CYS A 101 16.86 -5.33 -2.41
C CYS A 101 16.38 -6.80 -2.41
N LEU A 102 15.19 -7.07 -2.95
CA LEU A 102 14.63 -8.42 -3.07
C LEU A 102 15.05 -9.13 -4.36
N VAL A 103 15.76 -8.45 -5.27
CA VAL A 103 16.25 -9.06 -6.51
C VAL A 103 17.40 -10.02 -6.20
N LYS A 104 17.28 -11.25 -6.70
CA LYS A 104 18.31 -12.27 -6.59
C LYS A 104 18.39 -13.07 -7.89
N ASP A 105 19.60 -13.28 -8.37
CA ASP A 105 19.87 -14.04 -9.60
C ASP A 105 19.05 -13.53 -10.79
N SER A 106 19.00 -12.19 -10.94
CA SER A 106 18.22 -11.49 -11.97
C SER A 106 16.73 -11.82 -12.00
N LYS A 107 16.16 -12.16 -10.84
CA LYS A 107 14.74 -12.44 -10.64
C LYS A 107 14.22 -11.73 -9.39
N LEU A 108 12.94 -11.37 -9.43
CA LEU A 108 12.18 -10.93 -8.28
C LEU A 108 10.98 -11.87 -8.12
N ILE A 109 10.85 -12.44 -6.91
CA ILE A 109 9.78 -13.38 -6.57
C ILE A 109 9.10 -12.87 -5.30
N LEU A 110 7.84 -12.46 -5.44
CA LEU A 110 6.95 -12.12 -4.32
C LEU A 110 5.89 -13.20 -4.19
N THR A 111 5.63 -13.63 -2.95
CA THR A 111 4.62 -14.63 -2.62
C THR A 111 3.21 -14.03 -2.52
N GLU A 112 2.22 -14.91 -2.39
CA GLU A 112 0.80 -14.56 -2.19
C GLU A 112 0.57 -14.06 -0.75
N ALA A 113 1.13 -12.90 -0.45
CA ALA A 113 0.96 -12.19 0.81
C ALA A 113 0.87 -10.68 0.52
N SER A 114 0.24 -9.95 1.43
CA SER A 114 0.17 -8.49 1.34
C SER A 114 1.57 -7.89 1.24
N LYS A 115 1.79 -7.01 0.26
CA LYS A 115 3.08 -6.35 0.06
C LYS A 115 3.39 -5.35 1.16
N ALA A 116 2.38 -4.87 1.89
CA ALA A 116 2.56 -4.00 3.05
C ALA A 116 3.39 -4.65 4.18
N GLY A 117 3.47 -5.98 4.23
CA GLY A 117 4.28 -6.71 5.21
C GLY A 117 5.77 -6.84 4.85
N LEU A 118 6.18 -6.38 3.67
CA LEU A 118 7.59 -6.46 3.24
C LEU A 118 8.45 -5.40 3.94
N PRO A 119 9.73 -5.68 4.23
CA PRO A 119 10.64 -4.68 4.76
C PRO A 119 10.72 -3.45 3.84
N GLY A 120 10.56 -2.25 4.42
CA GLY A 120 10.53 -1.00 3.66
C GLY A 120 9.18 -0.69 2.98
N PHE A 121 8.16 -1.52 3.19
CA PHE A 121 6.78 -1.26 2.79
C PHE A 121 5.93 -0.87 4.00
N TYR A 122 4.84 -0.15 3.73
CA TYR A 122 3.72 0.05 4.64
C TYR A 122 2.44 0.21 3.82
N ASP A 123 1.27 0.15 4.46
CA ASP A 123 -0.01 0.40 3.80
C ASP A 123 -0.35 1.90 3.84
N PRO A 124 -0.29 2.64 2.70
CA PRO A 124 -0.64 4.06 2.67
C PRO A 124 -2.15 4.32 2.62
N CYS A 125 -2.97 3.29 2.47
CA CYS A 125 -4.41 3.37 2.20
C CYS A 125 -5.16 2.16 2.81
N VAL A 126 -5.11 2.07 4.14
CA VAL A 126 -5.79 1.03 4.91
C VAL A 126 -7.28 1.00 4.58
N GLY A 127 -7.79 -0.21 4.32
CA GLY A 127 -9.19 -0.44 3.94
C GLY A 127 -9.51 -0.17 2.46
N GLU A 128 -8.54 0.27 1.66
CA GLU A 128 -8.71 0.46 0.22
C GLU A 128 -7.95 -0.61 -0.58
N GLU A 129 -8.37 -0.82 -1.83
CA GLU A 129 -7.68 -1.67 -2.78
C GLU A 129 -6.34 -1.06 -3.20
N LYS A 130 -5.33 -1.92 -3.24
CA LYS A 130 -3.93 -1.55 -3.47
C LYS A 130 -3.33 -2.42 -4.55
N SER A 131 -2.37 -1.85 -5.25
CA SER A 131 -1.56 -2.58 -6.21
C SER A 131 -0.10 -2.19 -6.07
N LEU A 132 0.77 -3.03 -6.63
CA LEU A 132 2.17 -2.76 -6.85
C LEU A 132 2.37 -2.57 -8.36
N ARG A 133 2.85 -1.38 -8.75
CA ARG A 133 3.30 -1.09 -10.11
C ARG A 133 4.82 -1.12 -10.14
N VAL A 134 5.40 -1.86 -11.07
CA VAL A 134 6.85 -2.00 -11.23
C VAL A 134 7.23 -1.71 -12.68
N LEU A 135 8.14 -0.76 -12.86
CA LEU A 135 8.90 -0.55 -14.08
C LEU A 135 10.30 -1.12 -13.85
N TYR A 136 10.72 -2.04 -14.70
CA TYR A 136 12.01 -2.71 -14.57
C TYR A 136 12.71 -2.85 -15.92
N GLN A 137 14.02 -2.94 -15.90
CA GLN A 137 14.85 -3.28 -17.04
C GLN A 137 15.35 -4.73 -16.87
N PHE A 138 15.29 -5.50 -17.94
CA PHE A 138 15.90 -6.83 -18.01
C PHE A 138 16.53 -7.01 -19.38
N ARG A 139 17.81 -7.40 -19.44
CA ARG A 139 18.56 -7.54 -20.69
C ARG A 139 18.50 -6.31 -21.60
N GLY A 140 18.56 -5.13 -20.99
CA GLY A 140 18.47 -3.84 -21.70
C GLY A 140 17.04 -3.41 -22.11
N VAL A 141 16.03 -4.27 -21.97
CA VAL A 141 14.65 -3.99 -22.36
C VAL A 141 13.84 -3.51 -21.15
N LEU A 142 13.06 -2.44 -21.32
CA LEU A 142 12.15 -1.93 -20.30
C LEU A 142 10.81 -2.69 -20.33
N HIS A 143 10.32 -3.03 -19.15
CA HIS A 143 9.07 -3.74 -18.93
C HIS A 143 8.28 -3.10 -17.80
N GLN A 144 6.95 -3.18 -17.88
CA GLN A 144 6.07 -2.72 -16.83
C GLN A 144 5.08 -3.82 -16.44
N VAL A 145 4.84 -3.96 -15.14
CA VAL A 145 3.81 -4.86 -14.59
C VAL A 145 3.06 -4.15 -13.47
N MET A 146 1.78 -4.49 -13.31
CA MET A 146 0.96 -4.11 -12.18
C MET A 146 0.34 -5.37 -11.61
N VAL A 147 0.41 -5.54 -10.29
CA VAL A 147 -0.19 -6.67 -9.57
C VAL A 147 -0.98 -6.19 -8.36
N PRO A 148 -2.11 -6.83 -8.03
CA PRO A 148 -2.81 -6.63 -6.76
C PRO A 148 -1.93 -6.92 -5.53
N ASP A 149 -2.31 -6.35 -4.38
CA ASP A 149 -1.56 -6.49 -3.12
C ASP A 149 -1.24 -7.94 -2.74
N SER A 150 -2.20 -8.85 -2.84
CA SER A 150 -2.03 -10.23 -2.38
C SER A 150 -1.60 -11.20 -3.48
N GLU A 151 -1.44 -10.75 -4.74
CA GLU A 151 -1.07 -11.63 -5.84
C GLU A 151 0.44 -11.90 -5.87
N ALA A 152 0.85 -13.11 -6.24
CA ALA A 152 2.26 -13.41 -6.46
C ALA A 152 2.81 -12.64 -7.66
N LEU A 153 4.08 -12.23 -7.57
CA LEU A 153 4.78 -11.61 -8.69
C LEU A 153 6.08 -12.37 -8.96
N ARG A 154 6.27 -12.80 -10.20
CA ARG A 154 7.54 -13.36 -10.69
C ARG A 154 7.96 -12.59 -11.92
N ILE A 155 9.06 -11.85 -11.83
CA ILE A 155 9.67 -11.14 -12.96
C ILE A 155 11.16 -11.50 -13.09
N PRO A 156 11.72 -11.47 -14.30
CA PRO A 156 11.08 -11.14 -15.58
C PRO A 156 10.02 -12.19 -16.00
N LYS A 157 8.89 -11.74 -16.56
CA LYS A 157 7.95 -12.67 -17.22
C LYS A 157 8.66 -13.24 -18.46
N GLN A 158 8.43 -14.51 -18.77
CA GLN A 158 8.86 -15.05 -20.07
C GLN A 158 8.14 -14.21 -21.13
N CYS A 159 8.89 -13.61 -22.06
CA CYS A 159 8.29 -13.04 -23.26
C CYS A 159 7.70 -14.21 -24.05
N GLU A 160 6.40 -14.19 -24.32
CA GLU A 160 5.84 -14.94 -25.46
C GLU A 160 6.19 -14.23 -26.77
#